data_AF-A0A8T3T7K0-F1
#
_entry.id   AF-A0A8T3T7K0-F1
#
_cell.length_a   1.000
_cell.length_b   1.000
_cell.length_c   1.000
_cell.angle_alpha   90.00
_cell.angle_beta   90.00
_cell.angle_gamma   90.00
#
_symmetry.space_group_name_H-M   'P 1'
#
loop_
_entity.id
_entity.type
_entity.pdbx_description
1 polymer ?
#
loop_
_entity_poly.entity_id
_entity_poly.type
_entity_poly.pdbx_seq_one_letter_code
_entity_poly.pdbx_strand_id
1 'polypeptide(L)'
;MTKLHEEVWRGSLSHLARKAEMQPPRGEVTIVVQGRSPHGPDDAVAAESKRPDLEEGRRRVTELMAAGHPRSAAARMVAAETGLPRRELFRSEPNGL
;
A
#
# COMPACT_ATOMS: atom_id res chain seq x y z
N MET A 1 7.16 -34.40 28.45
CA MET A 1 7.10 -32.97 28.76
C MET A 1 6.44 -32.25 27.60
N THR A 2 5.15 -31.97 27.69
CA THR A 2 4.38 -31.28 26.65
C THR A 2 4.43 -29.79 26.92
N LYS A 3 5.38 -29.10 26.31
CA LYS A 3 5.35 -27.64 26.34
C LYS A 3 5.64 -27.09 24.96
N LEU A 4 4.58 -27.16 24.15
CA LEU A 4 4.43 -26.39 22.93
C LEU A 4 4.39 -24.92 23.39
N HIS A 5 5.55 -24.27 23.47
CA HIS A 5 5.62 -22.84 23.76
C HIS A 5 5.42 -22.10 22.44
N GLU A 6 4.17 -22.03 21.99
CA GLU A 6 3.79 -21.07 20.96
C GLU A 6 3.55 -19.73 21.66
N GLU A 7 4.31 -18.70 21.28
CA GLU A 7 4.18 -17.34 21.79
C GLU A 7 3.82 -16.40 20.64
N VAL A 8 2.72 -15.65 20.78
CA VAL A 8 2.24 -14.72 19.75
C VAL A 8 2.33 -13.29 20.28
N TRP A 9 3.07 -12.44 19.57
CA TRP A 9 3.11 -11.00 19.84
C TRP A 9 2.30 -10.24 18.79
N ARG A 10 1.49 -9.28 19.24
CA ARG A 10 0.69 -8.39 18.38
C ARG A 10 0.99 -6.95 18.73
N GLY A 11 1.17 -6.12 17.71
CA GLY A 11 1.45 -4.70 17.90
C GLY A 11 2.05 -4.08 16.63
N SER A 12 2.44 -2.82 16.74
CA SER A 12 3.22 -2.15 15.70
C SER A 12 4.63 -2.75 15.60
N LEU A 13 5.25 -2.64 14.43
CA LEU A 13 6.63 -3.11 14.22
C LEU A 13 7.61 -2.50 15.24
N SER A 14 7.46 -1.21 15.56
CA SER A 14 8.30 -0.51 16.53
C SER A 14 8.16 -1.07 17.95
N HIS A 15 6.94 -1.42 18.37
CA HIS A 15 6.73 -2.06 19.67
C HIS A 15 7.41 -3.43 19.69
N LEU A 16 7.17 -4.24 18.65
CA LEU A 16 7.68 -5.61 18.57
C LEU A 16 9.21 -5.64 18.50
N ALA A 17 9.83 -4.69 17.80
CA ALA A 17 11.29 -4.54 17.76
C ALA A 17 11.88 -4.29 19.15
N ARG A 18 11.34 -3.31 19.90
CA ARG A 18 11.76 -3.04 21.28
C ARG A 18 11.56 -4.24 22.20
N LYS A 19 10.46 -4.98 22.02
CA LYS A 19 10.20 -6.19 22.80
C LYS A 19 11.24 -7.27 22.48
N ALA A 20 11.58 -7.47 21.21
CA ALA A 20 12.59 -8.44 20.79
C ALA A 20 14.00 -8.09 21.31
N GLU A 21 14.35 -6.82 21.45
CA GLU A 21 15.60 -6.38 22.08
C GLU A 21 15.66 -6.75 23.56
N MET A 22 14.56 -6.51 24.30
CA MET A 22 14.50 -6.79 25.74
C MET A 22 14.33 -8.27 26.06
N GLN A 23 13.64 -9.01 25.19
CA GLN A 23 13.33 -10.42 25.32
C GLN A 23 13.53 -11.11 23.96
N PRO A 24 14.75 -11.55 23.62
CA PRO A 24 14.99 -12.22 22.35
C PRO A 24 14.15 -13.49 22.19
N PRO A 25 13.38 -13.66 21.10
CA PRO A 25 12.65 -14.89 20.83
C PRO A 25 13.62 -16.05 20.60
N ARG A 26 13.22 -17.27 20.96
CA ARG A 26 14.05 -18.48 20.82
C ARG A 26 13.48 -19.40 19.75
N GLY A 27 14.35 -19.93 18.89
CA GLY A 27 13.95 -20.83 17.81
C GLY A 27 13.49 -20.08 16.56
N GLU A 28 12.61 -20.71 15.78
CA GLU A 28 12.05 -20.12 14.56
C GLU A 28 11.00 -19.05 14.90
N VAL A 29 10.99 -17.96 14.12
CA VAL A 29 10.05 -16.85 14.29
C VAL A 29 9.33 -16.60 12.97
N THR A 30 8.00 -16.56 13.00
CA THR A 30 7.17 -16.12 11.87
C THR A 30 6.67 -14.70 12.12
N ILE A 31 6.87 -13.79 11.16
CA ILE A 31 6.39 -12.40 11.24
C ILE A 31 5.30 -12.19 10.19
N VAL A 32 4.10 -11.82 10.65
CA VAL A 32 2.98 -11.43 9.78
C VAL A 32 2.86 -9.92 9.79
N VAL A 33 3.11 -9.28 8.66
CA VAL A 33 3.02 -7.82 8.51
C VAL A 33 1.73 -7.47 7.77
N GLN A 34 0.96 -6.52 8.31
CA GLN A 34 -0.19 -5.99 7.60
C GLN A 34 0.28 -5.31 6.32
N GLY A 35 -0.26 -5.73 5.18
CA GLY A 35 -0.02 -5.06 3.90
C GLY A 35 -0.48 -3.59 3.95
N ARG A 36 0.14 -2.74 3.13
CA ARG A 36 -0.24 -1.32 3.04
C ARG A 36 -1.73 -1.20 2.76
N SER A 37 -2.47 -0.53 3.65
CA SER A 37 -3.84 -0.15 3.36
C SER A 37 -3.84 0.84 2.19
N PRO A 38 -4.66 0.63 1.15
CA PRO A 38 -4.84 1.64 0.09
C PRO A 38 -5.60 2.89 0.60
N HIS A 39 -6.04 2.89 1.86
CA HIS A 39 -6.82 3.95 2.49
C HIS A 39 -6.39 4.16 3.96
N GLY A 40 -5.08 4.29 4.22
CA GLY A 40 -4.54 4.45 5.57
C GLY A 40 -4.46 5.91 6.00
N PRO A 41 -4.59 6.23 7.30
CA PRO A 41 -4.40 7.61 7.81
C PRO A 41 -2.99 8.17 7.54
N ASP A 42 -2.01 7.33 7.22
CA ASP A 42 -0.66 7.73 6.79
C ASP A 42 -0.61 8.28 5.35
N ASP A 43 -1.72 8.28 4.61
CA ASP A 43 -1.80 8.96 3.31
C ASP A 43 -1.67 10.49 3.42
N ALA A 44 -1.77 11.05 4.63
CA ALA A 44 -1.53 12.48 4.89
C ALA A 44 -0.04 12.83 5.12
N VAL A 45 0.82 11.87 5.50
CA VAL A 45 2.20 12.16 5.95
C VAL A 45 3.27 11.73 4.95
N ALA A 46 2.92 10.89 3.97
CA ALA A 46 3.79 10.51 2.84
C ALA A 46 3.52 11.36 1.57
N ALA A 47 3.26 12.66 1.74
CA ALA A 47 3.07 13.60 0.63
C ALA A 47 4.39 14.22 0.12
N GLU A 48 5.48 14.16 0.90
CA GLU A 48 6.74 14.85 0.55
C GLU A 48 7.69 14.04 -0.34
N SER A 49 7.44 12.75 -0.54
CA SER A 49 8.23 11.90 -1.44
C SER A 49 7.47 11.64 -2.73
N LYS A 50 7.47 12.63 -3.64
CA LYS A 50 7.03 12.55 -5.05
C LYS A 50 6.00 11.43 -5.34
N ARG A 51 4.80 11.52 -4.77
CA ARG A 51 3.67 10.81 -5.39
C ARG A 51 3.57 11.35 -6.83
N PRO A 52 3.47 10.49 -7.86
CA PRO A 52 3.17 10.96 -9.21
C PRO A 52 1.94 11.85 -9.11
N ASP A 53 2.01 13.03 -9.73
CA ASP A 53 0.85 13.91 -9.78
C ASP A 53 -0.33 13.14 -10.39
N LEU A 54 -1.54 13.44 -9.92
CA LEU A 54 -2.75 12.79 -10.40
C LEU A 54 -2.89 12.94 -11.92
N GLU A 55 -2.42 14.06 -12.47
CA GLU A 55 -2.34 14.32 -13.90
C GLU A 55 -1.41 13.33 -14.64
N GLU A 56 -0.22 13.08 -14.10
CA GLU A 56 0.71 12.08 -14.62
C GLU A 56 0.11 10.67 -14.57
N GLY A 57 -0.56 10.33 -13.46
CA GLY A 57 -1.30 9.08 -13.33
C GLY A 57 -2.38 8.92 -14.40
N ARG A 58 -3.14 9.98 -14.69
CA ARG A 58 -4.15 9.98 -15.76
C ARG A 58 -3.53 9.85 -17.14
N ARG A 59 -2.41 10.53 -17.41
CA ARG A 59 -1.68 10.38 -18.68
C ARG A 59 -1.26 8.93 -18.88
N ARG A 60 -0.72 8.30 -17.84
CA ARG A 60 -0.32 6.88 -17.89
C ARG A 60 -1.50 5.94 -18.13
N VAL A 61 -2.66 6.21 -17.54
CA VAL A 61 -3.89 5.46 -17.85
C VAL A 61 -4.27 5.59 -19.33
N THR A 62 -4.20 6.79 -19.89
CA THR A 62 -4.48 7.04 -21.31
C THR A 62 -3.50 6.31 -22.23
N GLU A 63 -2.20 6.28 -21.90
CA GLU A 63 -1.19 5.52 -22.64
C GLU A 63 -1.48 4.01 -22.64
N LEU A 64 -1.84 3.45 -21.49
CA LEU A 64 -2.21 2.04 -21.39
C LEU A 64 -3.51 1.72 -22.16
N MET A 65 -4.46 2.65 -22.19
CA MET A 65 -5.66 2.52 -23.02
C MET A 65 -5.31 2.54 -24.51
N ALA A 66 -4.41 3.43 -24.93
CA ALA A 66 -3.91 3.48 -26.31
C ALA A 66 -3.16 2.19 -26.69
N ALA A 67 -2.50 1.54 -25.73
CA ALA A 67 -1.89 0.22 -25.89
C ALA A 67 -2.90 -0.95 -25.92
N GLY A 68 -4.22 -0.67 -25.84
CA GLY A 68 -5.28 -1.68 -25.96
C GLY A 68 -5.79 -2.24 -24.63
N HIS A 69 -5.32 -1.75 -23.48
CA HIS A 69 -5.87 -2.17 -22.20
C HIS A 69 -7.24 -1.53 -21.93
N PRO A 70 -8.23 -2.30 -21.41
CA PRO A 70 -9.49 -1.70 -20.99
C PRO A 70 -9.25 -0.71 -19.85
N ARG A 71 -9.94 0.43 -19.88
CA ARG A 71 -9.77 1.55 -18.93
C ARG A 71 -9.71 1.12 -17.46
N SER A 72 -10.53 0.14 -17.07
CA SER A 72 -10.57 -0.41 -15.72
C SER A 72 -9.28 -1.15 -15.33
N ALA A 73 -8.68 -1.89 -16.26
CA ALA A 73 -7.40 -2.56 -16.05
C ALA A 73 -6.26 -1.55 -16.01
N ALA A 74 -6.23 -0.59 -16.93
CA ALA A 74 -5.23 0.48 -16.96
C ALA A 74 -5.23 1.29 -15.64
N ALA A 75 -6.40 1.72 -15.17
CA ALA A 75 -6.52 2.44 -13.89
C ALA A 75 -6.13 1.60 -12.68
N ARG A 76 -6.35 0.27 -12.72
CA ARG A 76 -5.90 -0.64 -11.66
C ARG A 76 -4.38 -0.80 -11.66
N MET A 77 -3.76 -0.92 -12.83
CA MET A 77 -2.30 -1.01 -12.98
C MET A 77 -1.63 0.25 -12.45
N VAL A 78 -2.08 1.43 -12.89
CA VAL A 78 -1.54 2.71 -12.43
C VAL A 78 -1.76 2.92 -10.93
N ALA A 79 -2.94 2.58 -10.39
CA ALA A 79 -3.19 2.68 -8.95
C ALA A 79 -2.26 1.77 -8.13
N ALA A 80 -1.97 0.56 -8.62
CA ALA A 80 -1.06 -0.37 -7.97
C ALA A 80 0.40 0.12 -7.99
N GLU A 81 0.84 0.73 -9.10
CA GLU A 81 2.21 1.24 -9.28
C GLU A 81 2.45 2.55 -8.51
N THR A 82 1.47 3.45 -8.51
CA THR A 82 1.64 4.84 -8.01
C THR A 82 1.05 5.05 -6.61
N GLY A 83 0.18 4.14 -6.16
CA GLY A 83 -0.62 4.33 -4.95
C GLY A 83 -1.72 5.40 -5.10
N LEU A 84 -1.97 5.91 -6.30
CA LEU A 84 -3.05 6.87 -6.55
C LEU A 84 -4.42 6.20 -6.44
N PRO A 85 -5.44 6.90 -5.91
CA PRO A 85 -6.78 6.36 -5.80
C PRO A 85 -7.38 6.14 -7.20
N ARG A 86 -7.75 4.89 -7.49
CA ARG A 86 -8.37 4.47 -8.76
C ARG A 86 -9.54 5.38 -9.18
N ARG A 87 -10.35 5.83 -8.22
CA ARG A 87 -11.49 6.74 -8.48
C ARG A 87 -11.06 8.08 -9.07
N GLU A 88 -9.92 8.61 -8.67
CA GLU A 88 -9.42 9.91 -9.16
C GLU A 88 -8.73 9.77 -10.52
N LEU A 89 -8.10 8.62 -10.78
CA LEU A 89 -7.61 8.23 -12.10
C LEU A 89 -8.77 8.02 -13.10
N PHE A 90 -9.96 7.64 -12.63
CA PHE A 90 -11.15 7.50 -13.46
C PHE A 90 -11.79 8.82 -13.84
N ARG A 91 -11.71 9.82 -12.95
CA ARG A 91 -12.32 11.13 -13.16
C ARG A 91 -11.56 11.84 -14.28
N SER A 92 -11.99 11.65 -15.53
CA SER A 92 -11.80 12.69 -16.55
C SER A 92 -12.43 13.97 -15.99
N GLU A 93 -11.81 15.12 -16.26
CA GLU A 93 -12.13 16.46 -15.74
C GLU A 93 -13.61 16.72 -15.34
N PRO A 94 -13.85 17.63 -14.37
CA PRO A 94 -15.22 18.03 -14.07
C PRO A 94 -15.89 18.46 -15.36
N ASN A 95 -17.05 17.87 -15.64
CA ASN A 95 -17.93 18.21 -16.74
C ASN A 95 -17.99 19.75 -16.85
N GLY A 96 -17.26 20.32 -17.79
CA GLY A 96 -17.38 21.72 -18.15
C GLY A 96 -18.66 21.88 -18.93
N LEU A 97 -19.57 22.66 -18.35
CA LEU A 97 -20.73 23.36 -18.95
C LEU A 97 -21.33 22.79 -20.24
#